data_AF-A0A847LIY0-F1
#
_entry.id   AF-A0A847LIY0-F1
#
_cell.length_a   1.000
_cell.length_b   1.000
_cell.length_c   1.000
_cell.angle_alpha   90.00
_cell.angle_beta   90.00
_cell.angle_gamma   90.00
#
_symmetry.space_group_name_H-M   'P 1'
#
loop_
_entity.id
_entity.type
_entity.pdbx_description
1 polymer ?
#
loop_
_entity_poly.entity_id
_entity_poly.type
_entity_poly.pdbx_seq_one_letter_code
_entity_poly.pdbx_strand_id
1 'polypeptide(L)'
;MLALAIIDSTGRPPAETRPDSPILLGIRCPQANATHPNVVSVPTQRVPGAFLLETVAACTLVRASDPAWFFSFPEVTNTRENGHHPVIFLIESVLSRKLGVARALERGEIEFTAGFFSLTTGIAHYGDEGPYGTAERMVMGNLWVAVTRGFDLFPERTESFSRVFAAGLEALDHAKATGDITGLAGGGLDPAVHSIGGVCIASTINALRFRLGWPDPSGQPASAAGSRPAR
;
A
#
# COMPACT_ATOMS: atom_id res chain seq x y z
N MET A 1 -5.15 3.13 -10.30
CA MET A 1 -4.10 3.73 -9.43
C MET A 1 -3.27 2.64 -8.79
N LEU A 2 -2.05 2.94 -8.34
CA LEU A 2 -1.20 2.03 -7.59
C LEU A 2 -0.93 2.59 -6.19
N ALA A 3 -0.98 1.72 -5.18
CA ALA A 3 -0.59 1.95 -3.80
C ALA A 3 0.50 0.95 -3.39
N LEU A 4 1.37 1.31 -2.45
CA LEU A 4 2.37 0.42 -1.89
C LEU A 4 2.12 0.16 -0.40
N ALA A 5 1.93 -1.10 -0.01
CA ALA A 5 2.03 -1.54 1.38
C ALA A 5 3.50 -1.84 1.70
N ILE A 6 4.23 -0.84 2.20
CA ILE A 6 5.67 -0.94 2.48
C ILE A 6 5.87 -1.37 3.93
N ILE A 7 6.34 -2.60 4.13
CA ILE A 7 6.48 -3.22 5.45
C ILE A 7 7.97 -3.34 5.79
N ASP A 8 8.32 -3.06 7.04
CA ASP A 8 9.66 -3.31 7.55
C ASP A 8 9.87 -4.80 7.84
N SER A 9 10.68 -5.42 7.00
CA SER A 9 11.15 -6.80 7.13
C SER A 9 12.67 -6.83 7.39
N THR A 10 13.27 -5.75 7.88
CA THR A 10 14.71 -5.66 8.09
C THR A 10 15.20 -6.78 9.00
N GLY A 11 16.26 -7.47 8.57
CA GLY A 11 16.84 -8.60 9.30
C GLY A 11 16.00 -9.88 9.28
N ARG A 12 14.95 -9.96 8.44
CA ARG A 12 14.04 -11.11 8.35
C ARG A 12 13.74 -11.48 6.90
N PRO A 13 13.49 -12.77 6.60
CA PRO A 13 12.95 -13.17 5.31
C PRO A 13 11.56 -12.54 5.07
N PRO A 14 11.21 -12.17 3.83
CA PRO A 14 9.90 -11.58 3.51
C PRO A 14 8.70 -12.45 3.92
N ALA A 15 8.85 -13.77 3.81
CA ALA A 15 7.84 -14.75 4.21
C ALA A 15 7.53 -14.72 5.72
N GLU A 16 8.42 -14.15 6.53
CA GLU A 16 8.28 -14.03 7.97
C GLU A 16 7.76 -12.66 8.42
N THR A 17 7.12 -11.89 7.53
CA THR A 17 6.47 -10.64 7.94
C THR A 17 5.41 -10.93 9.00
N ARG A 18 5.54 -10.30 10.16
CA ARG A 18 4.72 -10.54 11.34
C ARG A 18 3.65 -9.46 11.52
N PRO A 19 2.56 -9.75 12.25
CA PRO A 19 1.54 -8.75 12.62
C PRO A 19 2.08 -7.49 13.31
N ASP A 20 3.20 -7.60 14.02
CA ASP A 20 3.88 -6.50 14.72
C ASP A 20 4.85 -5.71 13.82
N SER A 21 5.00 -6.09 12.54
CA SER A 21 5.94 -5.43 11.62
C SER A 21 5.46 -4.02 11.26
N PRO A 22 6.30 -2.99 11.35
CA PRO A 22 5.89 -1.64 10.98
C PRO A 22 5.51 -1.50 9.50
N ILE A 23 4.47 -0.70 9.22
CA ILE A 23 4.14 -0.22 7.86
C ILE A 23 4.50 1.26 7.72
N LEU A 24 5.02 1.64 6.55
CA LEU A 24 5.30 3.03 6.21
C LEU A 24 4.01 3.75 5.79
N LEU A 25 3.69 4.84 6.49
CA LEU A 25 2.58 5.74 6.20
C LEU A 25 3.10 7.17 6.02
N GLY A 26 2.27 8.02 5.42
CA GLY A 26 2.56 9.45 5.35
C GLY A 26 1.30 10.31 5.41
N ILE A 27 1.47 11.53 5.89
CA ILE A 27 0.45 12.59 5.88
C ILE A 27 0.64 13.41 4.61
N ARG A 28 -0.38 13.47 3.76
CA ARG A 28 -0.29 14.22 2.50
C ARG A 28 0.00 15.70 2.74
N CYS A 29 1.02 16.20 2.05
CA CYS A 29 1.38 17.61 2.06
C CYS A 29 0.25 18.45 1.42
N PRO A 30 -0.38 19.39 2.15
CA PRO A 30 -1.47 20.21 1.60
C PRO A 30 -1.09 20.98 0.34
N GLN A 31 0.15 21.48 0.28
CA GLN A 31 0.67 22.26 -0.85
C GLN A 31 0.80 21.41 -2.13
N ALA A 32 1.12 20.12 -1.99
CA ALA A 32 1.27 19.20 -3.12
C ALA A 32 0.01 18.37 -3.41
N ASN A 33 -0.99 18.41 -2.53
CA ASN A 33 -2.20 17.60 -2.63
C ASN A 33 -3.46 18.40 -2.24
N ALA A 34 -3.94 19.23 -3.18
CA ALA A 34 -5.14 20.03 -2.97
C ALA A 34 -6.42 19.18 -2.77
N THR A 35 -6.48 17.96 -3.29
CA THR A 35 -7.68 17.12 -3.23
C THR A 35 -7.84 16.39 -1.89
N HIS A 36 -6.74 16.10 -1.20
CA HIS A 36 -6.73 15.36 0.06
C HIS A 36 -5.61 15.89 0.99
N PRO A 37 -5.68 17.16 1.43
CA PRO A 37 -4.70 17.72 2.34
C PRO A 37 -4.77 17.03 3.71
N ASN A 38 -3.63 16.84 4.37
CA ASN A 38 -3.53 16.26 5.72
C ASN A 38 -4.11 14.85 5.89
N VAL A 39 -4.37 14.13 4.80
CA VAL A 39 -4.87 12.75 4.85
C VAL A 39 -3.73 11.77 5.09
N VAL A 40 -3.90 10.87 6.07
CA VAL A 40 -3.03 9.71 6.29
C VAL A 40 -3.23 8.73 5.14
N SER A 41 -2.13 8.39 4.45
CA SER A 41 -2.15 7.48 3.31
C SER A 41 -0.85 6.68 3.18
N VAL A 42 -0.92 5.58 2.45
CA VAL A 42 0.26 4.94 1.87
C VAL A 42 0.73 5.70 0.61
N PRO A 43 1.99 5.52 0.17
CA PRO A 43 2.46 6.04 -1.11
C PRO A 43 1.59 5.56 -2.27
N THR A 44 1.10 6.51 -3.08
CA THR A 44 0.30 6.19 -4.26
C THR A 44 0.76 6.95 -5.50
N GLN A 45 0.51 6.35 -6.67
CA GLN A 45 0.76 6.95 -7.97
C GLN A 45 -0.36 6.59 -8.95
N ARG A 46 -0.75 7.56 -9.79
CA ARG A 46 -1.54 7.27 -10.98
C ARG A 46 -0.62 6.57 -11.99
N VAL A 47 -0.98 5.34 -12.36
CA VAL A 47 -0.29 4.54 -13.36
C VAL A 47 -1.24 4.32 -14.54
N PRO A 48 -0.75 4.32 -15.80
CA PRO A 48 -1.58 3.97 -16.94
C PRO A 48 -2.25 2.61 -16.74
N GLY A 49 -3.51 2.49 -17.19
CA GLY A 49 -4.29 1.26 -17.02
C GLY A 49 -3.60 0.03 -17.64
N ALA A 50 -2.89 0.21 -18.75
CA ALA A 50 -2.11 -0.83 -19.42
C ALA A 50 -1.11 -1.52 -18.47
N PHE A 51 -0.36 -0.76 -17.65
CA PHE A 51 0.59 -1.34 -16.69
C PHE A 51 -0.09 -2.17 -15.60
N LEU A 52 -1.26 -1.76 -15.13
CA LEU A 52 -2.03 -2.56 -14.16
C LEU A 52 -2.52 -3.86 -14.79
N LEU A 53 -2.99 -3.82 -16.04
CA LEU A 53 -3.43 -5.01 -16.76
C LEU A 53 -2.28 -5.98 -17.04
N GLU A 54 -1.11 -5.47 -17.45
CA GLU A 54 0.10 -6.29 -17.63
C GLU A 54 0.56 -6.92 -16.32
N THR A 55 0.52 -6.16 -15.21
CA THR A 55 0.83 -6.69 -13.88
C THR A 55 -0.11 -7.83 -13.52
N VAL A 56 -1.42 -7.65 -13.71
CA VAL A 56 -2.44 -8.69 -13.45
C VAL A 56 -2.21 -9.92 -14.33
N ALA A 57 -1.90 -9.72 -15.62
CA ALA A 57 -1.65 -10.80 -16.56
C ALA A 57 -0.40 -11.64 -16.22
N ALA A 58 0.58 -11.03 -15.54
CA ALA A 58 1.77 -11.71 -15.05
C ALA A 58 1.56 -12.46 -13.73
N CYS A 59 0.38 -12.35 -13.10
CA CYS A 59 0.10 -12.93 -11.80
C CYS A 59 -0.90 -14.10 -11.87
N THR A 60 -0.89 -14.93 -10.82
CA THR A 60 -1.89 -15.98 -10.58
C THR A 60 -2.94 -15.44 -9.61
N LEU A 61 -4.22 -15.49 -10.00
CA LEU A 61 -5.32 -15.18 -9.10
C LEU A 61 -5.39 -16.23 -7.98
N VAL A 62 -5.28 -15.78 -6.73
CA VAL A 62 -5.35 -16.64 -5.54
C VAL A 62 -6.76 -16.63 -4.95
N ARG A 63 -7.39 -15.45 -4.86
CA ARG A 63 -8.74 -15.29 -4.33
C ARG A 63 -9.42 -14.07 -4.94
N ALA A 64 -10.71 -14.20 -5.22
CA ALA A 64 -11.58 -13.08 -5.58
C ALA A 64 -12.66 -12.94 -4.51
N SER A 65 -12.82 -11.74 -3.94
CA SER A 65 -13.81 -11.44 -2.91
C SER A 65 -14.12 -9.95 -2.95
N ASP A 66 -15.29 -9.55 -3.45
CA ASP A 66 -15.69 -8.14 -3.52
C ASP A 66 -15.45 -7.43 -2.16
N PRO A 67 -14.77 -6.27 -2.11
CA PRO A 67 -14.30 -5.43 -3.23
C PRO A 67 -12.85 -5.68 -3.69
N ALA A 68 -12.24 -6.80 -3.33
CA ALA A 68 -10.84 -7.09 -3.57
C ALA A 68 -10.52 -8.40 -4.32
N TRP A 69 -9.51 -8.35 -5.17
CA TRP A 69 -8.93 -9.51 -5.86
C TRP A 69 -7.47 -9.63 -5.45
N PHE A 70 -7.03 -10.85 -5.16
CA PHE A 70 -5.74 -11.13 -4.57
C PHE A 70 -4.94 -12.04 -5.50
N PHE A 71 -3.72 -11.65 -5.79
CA PHE A 71 -2.86 -12.27 -6.78
C PHE A 71 -1.48 -12.56 -6.19
N SER A 72 -0.88 -13.66 -6.61
CA SER A 72 0.51 -14.01 -6.32
C SER A 72 1.33 -14.07 -7.59
N PHE A 73 2.62 -13.85 -7.47
CA PHE A 73 3.61 -14.03 -8.52
C PHE A 73 4.92 -14.48 -7.87
N PRO A 74 5.88 -15.04 -8.64
CA PRO A 74 7.20 -15.38 -8.11
C PRO A 74 7.80 -14.17 -7.39
N GLU A 75 8.35 -14.40 -6.20
CA GLU A 75 8.99 -13.31 -5.45
C GLU A 75 10.13 -12.70 -6.26
N VAL A 76 10.16 -11.38 -6.34
CA VAL A 76 11.21 -10.61 -7.00
C VAL A 76 11.82 -9.62 -6.02
N THR A 77 13.14 -9.49 -6.10
CA THR A 77 13.96 -8.56 -5.32
C THR A 77 14.46 -7.45 -6.25
N ASN A 78 14.62 -6.23 -5.74
CA ASN A 78 15.14 -5.08 -6.50
C ASN A 78 16.67 -5.15 -6.73
N THR A 79 17.16 -6.27 -7.25
CA THR A 79 18.56 -6.38 -7.67
C THR A 79 18.77 -5.70 -9.03
N ARG A 80 20.02 -5.41 -9.37
CA ARG A 80 20.38 -4.80 -10.65
C ARG A 80 19.88 -5.62 -11.85
N GLU A 81 19.92 -6.95 -11.74
CA GLU A 81 19.46 -7.87 -12.76
C GLU A 81 17.94 -7.78 -12.96
N ASN A 82 17.19 -7.48 -11.89
CA ASN A 82 15.73 -7.38 -11.91
C ASN A 82 15.21 -5.96 -12.19
N GLY A 83 16.07 -4.98 -12.50
CA GLY A 83 15.64 -3.60 -12.78
C GLY A 83 14.68 -3.46 -13.98
N HIS A 84 14.66 -4.45 -14.88
CA HIS A 84 13.72 -4.50 -16.01
C HIS A 84 12.38 -5.17 -15.67
N HIS A 85 12.23 -5.74 -14.47
CA HIS A 85 11.00 -6.40 -14.05
C HIS A 85 9.90 -5.36 -13.81
N PRO A 86 8.71 -5.48 -14.42
CA PRO A 86 7.70 -4.43 -14.41
C PRO A 86 7.22 -4.07 -13.00
N VAL A 87 7.11 -5.05 -12.10
CA VAL A 87 6.76 -4.80 -10.69
C VAL A 87 7.83 -4.00 -9.96
N ILE A 88 9.12 -4.30 -10.20
CA ILE A 88 10.23 -3.58 -9.57
C ILE A 88 10.23 -2.14 -10.06
N PHE A 89 10.11 -1.92 -11.37
CA PHE A 89 10.02 -0.59 -11.96
C PHE A 89 8.86 0.23 -11.38
N LEU A 90 7.67 -0.37 -11.21
CA LEU A 90 6.52 0.30 -10.62
C LEU A 90 6.76 0.70 -9.17
N ILE A 91 7.35 -0.19 -8.36
CA ILE A 91 7.69 0.10 -6.96
C ILE A 91 8.73 1.22 -6.90
N GLU A 92 9.86 1.08 -7.61
CA GLU A 92 10.93 2.07 -7.62
C GLU A 92 10.47 3.45 -8.13
N SER A 93 9.57 3.49 -9.13
CA SER A 93 8.95 4.74 -9.57
C SER A 93 8.21 5.44 -8.42
N VAL A 94 7.41 4.70 -7.64
CA VAL A 94 6.67 5.29 -6.52
C VAL A 94 7.61 5.70 -5.40
N LEU A 95 8.56 4.83 -5.01
CA LEU A 95 9.55 5.13 -3.96
C LEU A 95 10.37 6.38 -4.33
N SER A 96 10.90 6.43 -5.55
CA SER A 96 11.69 7.56 -6.03
C SER A 96 10.88 8.85 -6.07
N ARG A 97 9.68 8.82 -6.65
CA ARG A 97 8.87 10.03 -6.88
C ARG A 97 8.12 10.52 -5.65
N LYS A 98 7.67 9.63 -4.77
CA LYS A 98 6.84 9.98 -3.61
C LYS A 98 7.61 10.03 -2.31
N LEU A 99 8.63 9.19 -2.17
CA LEU A 99 9.44 9.10 -0.97
C LEU A 99 10.82 9.75 -1.12
N GLY A 100 11.22 10.16 -2.33
CA GLY A 100 12.48 10.88 -2.54
C GLY A 100 13.73 10.03 -2.34
N VAL A 101 13.61 8.70 -2.41
CA VAL A 101 14.71 7.77 -2.09
C VAL A 101 15.48 7.26 -3.32
N ALA A 102 15.38 7.95 -4.46
CA ALA A 102 16.04 7.53 -5.70
C ALA A 102 17.55 7.27 -5.52
N ARG A 103 18.24 8.16 -4.80
CA ARG A 103 19.69 8.01 -4.54
C ARG A 103 20.02 6.78 -3.69
N ALA A 104 19.18 6.46 -2.70
CA ALA A 104 19.38 5.29 -1.86
C ALA A 104 19.13 3.99 -2.65
N LEU A 105 18.13 3.98 -3.54
CA LEU A 105 17.88 2.87 -4.46
C LEU A 105 19.05 2.62 -5.41
N GLU A 106 19.57 3.67 -6.07
CA GLU A 106 20.72 3.57 -7.00
C GLU A 106 22.00 3.06 -6.33
N ARG A 107 22.15 3.28 -5.03
CA ARG A 107 23.29 2.80 -4.23
C ARG A 107 23.07 1.42 -3.63
N GLY A 108 21.88 0.84 -3.85
CA GLY A 108 21.44 -0.39 -3.20
C GLY A 108 21.19 -0.24 -1.71
N GLU A 109 21.21 0.95 -1.12
CA GLU A 109 21.04 1.15 0.32
C GLU A 109 19.64 0.71 0.80
N ILE A 110 18.65 0.74 -0.10
CA ILE A 110 17.32 0.16 0.11
C ILE A 110 17.18 -1.13 -0.71
N GLU A 111 16.89 -2.23 -0.02
CA GLU A 111 16.54 -3.51 -0.63
C GLU A 111 15.12 -3.92 -0.22
N PHE A 112 14.37 -4.45 -1.17
CA PHE A 112 13.01 -4.93 -0.93
C PHE A 112 12.66 -6.12 -1.83
N THR A 113 11.66 -6.87 -1.40
CA THR A 113 11.02 -7.90 -2.21
C THR A 113 9.53 -7.63 -2.41
N ALA A 114 8.99 -8.19 -3.49
CA ALA A 114 7.57 -8.20 -3.78
C ALA A 114 7.16 -9.55 -4.38
N GLY A 115 6.04 -10.09 -3.95
CA GLY A 115 5.48 -11.35 -4.47
C GLY A 115 3.95 -11.41 -4.39
N PHE A 116 3.32 -10.28 -4.09
CA PHE A 116 1.89 -10.19 -3.86
C PHE A 116 1.32 -8.87 -4.36
N PHE A 117 0.16 -8.97 -5.01
CA PHE A 117 -0.58 -7.86 -5.56
C PHE A 117 -2.07 -8.02 -5.23
N SER A 118 -2.75 -6.92 -4.94
CA SER A 118 -4.20 -6.91 -4.87
C SER A 118 -4.80 -5.81 -5.75
N LEU A 119 -6.01 -6.03 -6.22
CA LEU A 119 -6.87 -5.00 -6.78
C LEU A 119 -7.99 -4.72 -5.79
N THR A 120 -8.34 -3.46 -5.58
CA THR A 120 -9.52 -3.07 -4.81
C THR A 120 -10.33 -2.06 -5.60
N THR A 121 -11.63 -2.28 -5.72
CA THR A 121 -12.59 -1.31 -6.22
C THR A 121 -13.07 -0.42 -5.08
N GLY A 122 -13.24 0.86 -5.36
CA GLY A 122 -13.74 1.81 -4.35
C GLY A 122 -14.20 3.10 -4.97
N ILE A 123 -14.74 3.98 -4.12
CA ILE A 123 -15.15 5.33 -4.49
C ILE A 123 -14.26 6.29 -3.69
N ALA A 124 -13.57 7.21 -4.38
CA ALA A 124 -13.00 8.37 -3.71
C ALA A 124 -14.01 9.50 -3.74
N HIS A 125 -14.15 10.18 -2.61
CA HIS A 125 -14.99 11.35 -2.46
C HIS A 125 -14.12 12.60 -2.39
N TYR A 126 -14.54 13.66 -3.07
CA TYR A 126 -13.88 14.95 -3.11
C TYR A 126 -14.74 15.98 -2.38
N GLY A 127 -14.11 16.88 -1.63
CA GLY A 127 -14.81 17.93 -0.87
C GLY A 127 -15.46 18.99 -1.77
N ASP A 128 -14.86 19.25 -2.92
CA ASP A 128 -15.32 20.24 -3.91
C ASP A 128 -15.60 19.56 -5.26
N GLU A 129 -16.45 20.18 -6.10
CA GLU A 129 -16.62 19.77 -7.50
C GLU A 129 -15.34 20.03 -8.28
N GLY A 130 -14.52 18.99 -8.40
CA GLY A 130 -13.38 18.96 -9.30
C GLY A 130 -13.79 18.59 -10.74
N PRO A 131 -12.82 18.49 -11.67
CA PRO A 131 -13.07 18.03 -13.05
C PRO A 131 -13.60 16.59 -13.14
N TYR A 132 -13.62 15.86 -12.01
CA TYR A 132 -14.11 14.49 -11.89
C TYR A 132 -15.41 14.40 -11.06
N GLY A 133 -16.05 15.53 -10.77
CA GLY A 133 -17.21 15.62 -9.87
C GLY A 133 -16.83 15.47 -8.39
N THR A 134 -17.83 15.18 -7.56
CA THR A 134 -17.68 14.99 -6.11
C THR A 134 -17.25 13.58 -5.72
N ALA A 135 -17.24 12.63 -6.67
CA ALA A 135 -16.78 11.27 -6.44
C ALA A 135 -16.27 10.59 -7.72
N GLU A 136 -15.23 9.76 -7.59
CA GLU A 136 -14.65 8.96 -8.67
C GLU A 136 -14.64 7.48 -8.27
N ARG A 137 -15.29 6.63 -9.09
CA ARG A 137 -15.09 5.17 -9.02
C ARG A 137 -13.67 4.85 -9.47
N MET A 138 -12.96 4.08 -8.67
CA MET A 138 -11.56 3.76 -8.95
C MET A 138 -11.22 2.30 -8.71
N VAL A 139 -10.32 1.81 -9.53
CA VAL A 139 -9.59 0.57 -9.32
C VAL A 139 -8.21 0.91 -8.81
N MET A 140 -7.86 0.34 -7.66
CA MET A 140 -6.57 0.54 -7.01
C MET A 140 -5.82 -0.78 -6.90
N GLY A 141 -4.70 -0.87 -7.60
CA GLY A 141 -3.68 -1.88 -7.34
C GLY A 141 -2.94 -1.57 -6.05
N ASN A 142 -2.63 -2.60 -5.27
CA ASN A 142 -1.78 -2.51 -4.09
C ASN A 142 -0.67 -3.56 -4.19
N LEU A 143 0.58 -3.12 -4.18
CA LEU A 143 1.74 -4.00 -4.14
C LEU A 143 2.23 -4.12 -2.70
N TRP A 144 2.43 -5.35 -2.25
CA TRP A 144 3.12 -5.63 -1.01
C TRP A 144 4.62 -5.55 -1.22
N VAL A 145 5.27 -4.70 -0.43
CA VAL A 145 6.71 -4.44 -0.52
C VAL A 145 7.32 -4.71 0.85
N ALA A 146 8.08 -5.80 0.97
CA ALA A 146 8.83 -6.13 2.17
C ALA A 146 10.23 -5.52 2.07
N VAL A 147 10.51 -4.47 2.82
CA VAL A 147 11.84 -3.83 2.85
C VAL A 147 12.75 -4.65 3.74
N THR A 148 13.76 -5.26 3.16
CA THR A 148 14.72 -6.14 3.85
C THR A 148 15.96 -5.38 4.32
N ARG A 149 16.22 -4.20 3.75
CA ARG A 149 17.29 -3.28 4.15
C ARG A 149 16.90 -1.83 3.88
N GLY A 150 17.30 -0.92 4.77
CA GLY A 150 17.19 0.53 4.55
C GLY A 150 15.81 1.12 4.82
N PHE A 151 14.98 0.47 5.65
CA PHE A 151 13.68 1.02 6.03
C PHE A 151 13.81 2.35 6.80
N ASP A 152 14.89 2.50 7.58
CA ASP A 152 15.26 3.72 8.29
C ASP A 152 15.74 4.86 7.39
N LEU A 153 15.97 4.59 6.09
CA LEU A 153 16.38 5.60 5.11
C LEU A 153 15.22 6.38 4.50
N PHE A 154 13.96 6.00 4.79
CA PHE A 154 12.82 6.80 4.37
C PHE A 154 12.82 8.15 5.11
N PRO A 155 12.79 9.28 4.39
CA PRO A 155 12.89 10.59 5.03
C PRO A 155 11.62 10.92 5.79
N GLU A 156 11.73 11.63 6.90
CA GLU A 156 10.58 12.07 7.70
C GLU A 156 9.62 13.00 6.95
N ARG A 157 10.07 13.64 5.86
CA ARG A 157 9.28 14.56 5.03
C ARG A 157 9.69 14.48 3.57
N THR A 158 8.74 14.70 2.68
CA THR A 158 8.96 14.82 1.23
C THR A 158 8.07 15.88 0.63
N GLU A 159 8.25 16.16 -0.67
CA GLU A 159 7.31 17.03 -1.40
C GLU A 159 5.87 16.50 -1.35
N SER A 160 5.69 15.17 -1.33
CA SER A 160 4.36 14.55 -1.29
C SER A 160 3.79 14.40 0.12
N PHE A 161 4.65 14.36 1.14
CA PHE A 161 4.27 14.06 2.51
C PHE A 161 4.84 15.08 3.51
N SER A 162 3.96 15.75 4.26
CA SER A 162 4.36 16.64 5.35
C SER A 162 4.96 15.89 6.54
N ARG A 163 4.67 14.59 6.63
CA ARG A 163 5.28 13.64 7.55
C ARG A 163 5.24 12.23 6.96
N VAL A 164 6.31 11.46 7.10
CA VAL A 164 6.41 10.03 6.82
C VAL A 164 6.80 9.36 8.13
N PHE A 165 6.15 8.23 8.45
CA PHE A 165 6.35 7.56 9.73
C PHE A 165 6.00 6.07 9.62
N ALA A 166 6.60 5.28 10.50
CA ALA A 166 6.24 3.89 10.68
C ALA A 166 5.06 3.77 11.67
N ALA A 167 4.14 2.84 11.41
CA ALA A 167 3.02 2.53 12.30
C ALA A 167 2.87 1.02 12.46
N GLY A 168 2.33 0.59 13.60
CA GLY A 168 1.91 -0.80 13.78
C GLY A 168 0.71 -1.11 12.88
N LEU A 169 0.67 -2.34 12.35
CA LEU A 169 -0.41 -2.74 11.44
C LEU A 169 -1.78 -2.76 12.13
N GLU A 170 -1.82 -3.20 13.39
CA GLU A 170 -3.06 -3.22 14.20
C GLU A 170 -3.57 -1.80 14.46
N ALA A 171 -2.67 -0.84 14.72
CA ALA A 171 -3.04 0.56 14.90
C ALA A 171 -3.61 1.15 13.60
N LEU A 172 -3.08 0.76 12.43
CA LEU A 172 -3.63 1.15 11.14
C LEU A 172 -5.03 0.56 10.90
N ASP A 173 -5.24 -0.71 11.22
CA ASP A 173 -6.55 -1.37 11.09
C ASP A 173 -7.59 -0.73 12.00
N HIS A 174 -7.21 -0.49 13.26
CA HIS A 174 -8.03 0.25 14.23
C HIS A 174 -8.40 1.64 13.70
N ALA A 175 -7.41 2.43 13.30
CA ALA A 175 -7.63 3.79 12.80
C ALA A 175 -8.54 3.83 11.58
N LYS A 176 -8.43 2.84 10.68
CA LYS A 176 -9.34 2.75 9.52
C LYS A 176 -10.77 2.36 9.92
N ALA A 177 -10.94 1.54 10.95
CA ALA A 177 -12.24 1.08 11.43
C ALA A 177 -12.98 2.16 12.21
N THR A 178 -12.29 2.89 13.07
CA THR A 178 -12.91 3.85 14.01
C THR A 178 -12.78 5.31 13.58
N GLY A 179 -11.84 5.62 12.68
CA GLY A 179 -11.42 6.99 12.39
C GLY A 179 -10.48 7.58 13.45
N ASP A 180 -10.21 6.85 14.54
CA ASP A 180 -9.29 7.27 15.59
C ASP A 180 -7.83 7.05 15.16
N ILE A 181 -7.18 8.15 14.79
CA ILE A 181 -5.78 8.17 14.34
C ILE A 181 -4.79 8.47 15.46
N THR A 182 -5.24 8.63 16.71
CA THR A 182 -4.36 9.01 17.83
C THR A 182 -3.33 7.91 18.14
N GLY A 183 -3.64 6.65 17.86
CA GLY A 183 -2.67 5.54 17.96
C GLY A 183 -1.57 5.54 16.89
N LEU A 184 -1.65 6.41 15.87
CA LEU A 184 -0.65 6.49 14.81
C LEU A 184 0.43 7.52 15.12
N ALA A 185 1.60 7.34 14.49
CA ALA A 185 2.72 8.29 14.54
C ALA A 185 3.15 8.70 15.98
N GLY A 186 3.01 7.78 16.95
CA GLY A 186 3.36 7.99 18.35
C GLY A 186 2.47 8.99 19.11
N GLY A 187 1.19 9.14 18.73
CA GLY A 187 0.28 10.05 19.44
C GLY A 187 0.20 11.47 18.86
N GLY A 188 0.99 11.77 17.83
CA GLY A 188 1.16 13.14 17.32
C GLY A 188 0.15 13.58 16.26
N LEU A 189 -0.95 12.86 16.05
CA LEU A 189 -1.96 13.20 15.04
C LEU A 189 -3.22 13.78 15.70
N ASP A 190 -3.66 14.93 15.21
CA ASP A 190 -4.92 15.56 15.59
C ASP A 190 -6.04 15.15 14.62
N PRO A 191 -7.10 14.44 15.07
CA PRO A 191 -8.26 14.07 14.24
C PRO A 191 -9.05 15.26 13.67
N ALA A 192 -8.93 16.46 14.25
CA ALA A 192 -9.56 17.66 13.71
C ALA A 192 -8.81 18.22 12.49
N VAL A 193 -7.53 17.86 12.32
CA VAL A 193 -6.66 18.33 11.24
C VAL A 193 -6.37 17.23 10.23
N HIS A 194 -6.25 16.00 10.70
CA HIS A 194 -5.85 14.84 9.91
C HIS A 194 -6.99 13.84 9.83
N SER A 195 -7.10 13.18 8.69
CA SER A 195 -8.12 12.15 8.48
C SER A 195 -7.52 10.88 7.86
N ILE A 196 -8.26 9.78 7.98
CA ILE A 196 -7.93 8.49 7.38
C ILE A 196 -9.20 7.90 6.76
N GLY A 197 -9.08 7.23 5.62
CA GLY A 197 -10.25 6.59 4.99
C GLY A 197 -10.21 6.45 3.47
N GLY A 198 -9.21 7.02 2.81
CA GLY A 198 -9.08 6.89 1.35
C GLY A 198 -8.95 5.44 0.88
N VAL A 199 -9.32 5.19 -0.38
CA VAL A 199 -9.26 3.86 -1.03
C VAL A 199 -7.86 3.22 -0.93
N CYS A 200 -6.80 4.02 -0.80
CA CYS A 200 -5.43 3.54 -0.56
C CYS A 200 -5.21 2.86 0.78
N ILE A 201 -5.87 3.32 1.83
CA ILE A 201 -5.82 2.63 3.12
C ILE A 201 -6.71 1.40 3.06
N ALA A 202 -7.91 1.49 2.46
CA ALA A 202 -8.79 0.33 2.31
C ALA A 202 -8.12 -0.82 1.52
N SER A 203 -7.46 -0.52 0.40
CA SER A 203 -6.74 -1.52 -0.40
C SER A 203 -5.55 -2.13 0.36
N THR A 204 -4.87 -1.32 1.17
CA THR A 204 -3.77 -1.76 2.04
C THR A 204 -4.27 -2.70 3.13
N ILE A 205 -5.36 -2.35 3.83
CA ILE A 205 -5.97 -3.21 4.84
C ILE A 205 -6.42 -4.55 4.23
N ASN A 206 -7.06 -4.52 3.06
CA ASN A 206 -7.44 -5.76 2.35
C ASN A 206 -6.22 -6.65 2.06
N ALA A 207 -5.12 -6.05 1.60
CA ALA A 207 -3.85 -6.75 1.35
C ALA A 207 -3.27 -7.34 2.65
N LEU A 208 -3.22 -6.55 3.73
CA LEU A 208 -2.74 -6.97 5.06
C LEU A 208 -3.54 -8.14 5.61
N ARG A 209 -4.87 -8.02 5.64
CA ARG A 209 -5.75 -9.08 6.16
C ARG A 209 -5.59 -10.38 5.39
N PHE A 210 -5.48 -10.31 4.06
CA PHE A 210 -5.23 -11.50 3.26
C PHE A 210 -3.86 -12.13 3.54
N ARG A 211 -2.79 -11.32 3.58
CA ARG A 211 -1.42 -11.83 3.71
C ARG A 211 -1.10 -12.35 5.10
N LEU A 212 -1.66 -11.73 6.13
CA LEU A 212 -1.41 -12.07 7.54
C LEU A 212 -2.47 -13.01 8.12
N GLY A 213 -3.51 -13.34 7.34
CA GLY A 213 -4.61 -14.17 7.81
C GLY A 213 -5.42 -13.52 8.94
N TRP A 214 -5.45 -12.19 8.99
CA TRP A 214 -6.20 -11.49 10.03
C TRP A 214 -7.71 -11.66 9.84
N PRO A 215 -8.47 -11.86 10.93
CA PRO A 215 -9.91 -11.97 10.86
C PRO A 215 -10.50 -10.69 10.28
N ASP A 216 -11.49 -10.85 9.40
CA ASP A 216 -12.27 -9.71 8.94
C ASP A 216 -13.22 -9.28 10.07
N PRO A 217 -13.11 -8.06 10.63
CA PRO A 217 -14.00 -7.58 11.68
C PRO A 217 -15.48 -7.53 11.26
N SER A 218 -15.79 -7.56 9.95
CA SER A 218 -17.17 -7.74 9.46
C SER A 218 -17.74 -9.15 9.68
N GLY A 219 -16.94 -10.11 10.13
CA GLY A 219 -17.41 -11.48 10.43
C GLY A 219 -17.83 -12.28 9.20
N GLN A 220 -17.50 -11.85 7.97
CA GLN A 220 -17.69 -12.70 6.81
C GLN A 220 -16.61 -13.79 6.84
N PRO A 221 -16.99 -15.08 6.91
CA PRO A 221 -16.01 -16.15 6.90
C PRO A 221 -15.21 -16.07 5.60
N ALA A 222 -13.87 -16.21 5.71
CA ALA A 222 -13.04 -16.46 4.55
C ALA A 222 -13.59 -17.72 3.86
N SER A 223 -14.29 -17.58 2.73
CA SER A 223 -14.84 -18.71 2.02
C SER A 223 -13.69 -19.67 1.73
N ALA A 224 -13.75 -20.86 2.32
CA ALA A 224 -12.77 -21.90 2.11
C ALA A 224 -12.60 -22.11 0.60
N ALA A 225 -11.33 -22.23 0.18
CA ALA A 225 -10.94 -22.48 -1.20
C ALA A 225 -11.88 -23.50 -1.85
N GLY A 226 -12.58 -23.04 -2.89
CA GLY A 226 -13.46 -23.88 -3.69
C GLY A 226 -12.66 -25.09 -4.19
N SER A 227 -13.08 -26.26 -3.72
CA SER A 227 -12.70 -27.56 -4.27
C SER A 227 -12.76 -27.52 -5.79
N ARG A 228 -11.65 -27.91 -6.43
CA ARG A 228 -11.59 -28.20 -7.87
C ARG A 228 -12.78 -29.08 -8.28
N PRO A 229 -13.48 -28.80 -9.38
CA PRO A 229 -14.32 -29.82 -10.00
C PRO A 229 -13.40 -30.94 -10.47
N ALA A 230 -13.69 -32.16 -10.03
CA ALA A 230 -13.15 -33.37 -10.64
C ALA A 230 -13.57 -33.40 -12.12
N ARG A 231 -12.66 -33.89 -12.95
CA ARG A 231 -12.84 -34.08 -14.39
C ARG A 231 -14.00 -35.02 -14.72
#